data_AF-A0A4P9ZLJ7-F1
#
_entry.id   AF-A0A4P9ZLJ7-F1
#
_cell.length_a   1.000
_cell.length_b   1.000
_cell.length_c   1.000
_cell.angle_alpha   90.00
_cell.angle_beta   90.00
_cell.angle_gamma   90.00
#
_symmetry.space_group_name_H-M   'P 1'
#
loop_
_entity.id
_entity.type
_entity.pdbx_description
1 polymer ?
#
loop_
_entity_poly.entity_id
_entity_poly.type
_entity_poly.pdbx_seq_one_letter_code
_entity_poly.pdbx_strand_id
1 'polypeptide(L)'
;LCMFCGQFVCVQSFCCSDDFYGECNLHAMTCSGPIGIFLLVKNNSTLLLWNYSGSFIVTPYRDYHGEMDLGLKRGRPLFLDQKRYDELRRTWLAQQVPNTVARTLENVFDTGGWVTL
;
A
#
# COMPACT_ATOMS: atom_id res chain seq x y z
N LEU A 1 -5.21 -5.20 3.91
CA LEU A 1 -4.56 -6.44 4.42
C LEU A 1 -3.12 -6.10 4.77
N CYS A 2 -2.74 -6.17 6.04
CA CYS A 2 -1.37 -5.95 6.49
C CYS A 2 -0.47 -7.09 5.98
N MET A 3 0.60 -6.76 5.26
CA MET A 3 1.53 -7.76 4.72
C MET A 3 2.55 -8.27 5.74
N PHE A 4 2.54 -7.76 6.98
CA PHE A 4 3.36 -8.25 8.08
C PHE A 4 2.65 -9.32 8.92
N CYS A 5 1.41 -9.05 9.33
CA CYS A 5 0.67 -9.93 10.24
C CYS A 5 -0.55 -10.62 9.60
N GLY A 6 -0.97 -10.21 8.40
CA GLY A 6 -2.13 -10.78 7.71
C GLY A 6 -3.49 -10.24 8.19
N GLN A 7 -3.54 -9.22 9.05
CA GLN A 7 -4.81 -8.65 9.52
C GLN A 7 -5.48 -7.78 8.44
N PHE A 8 -6.81 -7.87 8.34
CA PHE A 8 -7.61 -6.91 7.59
C PHE A 8 -7.87 -5.66 8.43
N VAL A 9 -7.59 -4.50 7.84
CA VAL A 9 -7.76 -3.18 8.45
C VAL A 9 -8.40 -2.24 7.43
N CYS A 10 -9.11 -1.23 7.90
CA CYS A 10 -9.74 -0.20 7.09
C CYS A 10 -8.71 0.75 6.48
N VAL A 11 -8.90 1.09 5.22
CA VAL A 11 -8.07 2.05 4.48
C VAL A 11 -8.98 3.13 3.94
N GLN A 12 -8.61 4.41 4.10
CA GLN A 12 -9.38 5.56 3.64
C GLN A 12 -10.88 5.48 4.02
N SER A 13 -11.16 5.06 5.25
CA SER A 13 -12.52 4.97 5.79
C SER A 13 -12.68 5.95 6.94
N PHE A 14 -13.91 6.41 7.15
CA PHE A 14 -14.30 7.20 8.33
C PHE A 14 -14.50 6.33 9.58
N CYS A 15 -14.61 5.01 9.43
CA CYS A 15 -14.59 4.09 10.55
C CYS A 15 -13.15 3.68 10.89
N CYS A 16 -12.90 3.38 12.17
CA CYS A 16 -11.61 2.91 12.69
C CYS A 16 -10.46 3.93 12.57
N SER A 17 -10.76 5.23 12.53
CA SER A 17 -9.78 6.31 12.68
C SER A 17 -9.75 6.83 14.12
N ASP A 18 -8.59 7.33 14.53
CA ASP A 18 -8.39 8.06 15.78
C ASP A 18 -7.86 9.46 15.45
N ASP A 19 -8.64 10.49 15.77
CA ASP A 19 -8.45 11.89 15.36
C ASP A 19 -8.04 12.06 13.88
N PHE A 20 -6.73 12.18 13.62
CA PHE A 20 -6.14 12.46 12.31
C PHE A 20 -5.56 11.22 11.62
N TYR A 21 -5.59 10.04 12.26
CA TYR A 21 -4.94 8.84 11.76
C TYR A 21 -5.94 7.72 11.46
N GLY A 22 -5.95 7.23 10.22
CA GLY A 22 -6.73 6.06 9.83
C GLY A 22 -6.14 4.74 10.34
N GLU A 23 -6.95 3.68 10.34
CA GLU A 23 -6.60 2.36 10.91
C GLU A 23 -5.26 1.81 10.39
N CYS A 24 -4.93 1.95 9.11
CA CYS A 24 -3.63 1.51 8.59
C CYS A 24 -2.42 2.14 9.30
N ASN A 25 -2.51 3.44 9.64
CA ASN A 25 -1.45 4.13 10.37
C ASN A 25 -1.36 3.64 11.82
N LEU A 26 -2.51 3.57 12.50
CA LEU A 26 -2.60 3.08 13.88
C LEU A 26 -2.11 1.64 14.00
N HIS A 27 -2.51 0.78 13.06
CA HIS A 27 -2.08 -0.60 12.99
C HIS A 27 -0.58 -0.72 12.73
N ALA A 28 -0.01 0.06 11.81
CA ALA A 28 1.42 0.04 11.53
C ALA A 28 2.24 0.32 12.81
N MET A 29 1.85 1.33 13.59
CA MET A 29 2.55 1.70 14.83
C MET A 29 2.65 0.56 15.85
N THR A 30 1.64 -0.31 15.91
CA THR A 30 1.61 -1.45 16.86
C THR A 30 2.16 -2.75 16.24
N CYS A 31 2.06 -2.93 14.93
CA CYS A 31 2.44 -4.16 14.24
C CYS A 31 3.88 -4.15 13.71
N SER A 32 4.34 -3.03 13.15
CA SER A 32 5.60 -2.92 12.40
C SER A 32 6.37 -1.62 12.66
N GLY A 33 5.90 -0.80 13.61
CA GLY A 33 6.49 0.48 13.99
C GLY A 33 6.24 1.57 12.95
N PRO A 34 7.27 2.30 12.49
CA PRO A 34 7.08 3.45 11.61
C PRO A 34 6.75 3.08 10.16
N ILE A 35 6.86 1.80 9.78
CA ILE A 35 6.67 1.30 8.41
C ILE A 35 5.36 0.51 8.34
N GLY A 36 4.59 0.70 7.26
CA GLY A 36 3.42 -0.12 6.96
C GLY A 36 3.41 -0.57 5.50
N ILE A 37 3.02 -1.82 5.23
CA ILE A 37 2.84 -2.36 3.88
C ILE A 37 1.50 -3.07 3.84
N PHE A 38 0.57 -2.55 3.04
CA PHE A 38 -0.79 -3.04 2.99
C PHE A 38 -1.22 -3.36 1.57
N LEU A 39 -1.74 -4.56 1.35
CA LEU A 39 -2.45 -4.90 0.12
C LEU A 39 -3.89 -4.39 0.20
N LEU A 40 -4.27 -3.53 -0.76
CA LEU A 40 -5.63 -3.07 -0.98
C LEU A 40 -6.35 -4.09 -1.87
N VAL A 41 -6.94 -5.09 -1.22
CA VAL A 41 -7.55 -6.25 -1.90
C VAL A 41 -8.68 -5.88 -2.88
N LYS A 42 -9.37 -4.74 -2.66
CA LYS A 42 -10.47 -4.28 -3.53
C LYS A 42 -10.01 -3.43 -4.71
N ASN A 43 -8.80 -2.89 -4.67
CA ASN A 43 -8.29 -1.94 -5.66
C ASN A 43 -7.06 -2.46 -6.42
N ASN A 44 -6.58 -3.66 -6.06
CA ASN A 44 -5.36 -4.24 -6.61
C ASN A 44 -4.18 -3.25 -6.58
N SER A 45 -3.91 -2.72 -5.39
CA SER A 45 -2.86 -1.73 -5.14
C SER A 45 -2.15 -2.05 -3.82
N THR A 46 -0.94 -1.54 -3.63
CA THR A 46 -0.22 -1.68 -2.37
C THR A 46 0.05 -0.30 -1.79
N LEU A 47 -0.34 -0.11 -0.52
CA LEU A 47 -0.08 1.10 0.25
C LEU A 47 1.21 0.89 1.05
N LEU A 48 2.17 1.77 0.83
CA LEU A 48 3.34 1.95 1.68
C LEU A 48 3.08 3.09 2.66
N LEU A 49 3.45 2.89 3.92
CA LEU A 49 3.41 3.92 4.95
C LEU A 49 4.81 4.09 5.57
N TRP A 50 5.16 5.34 5.85
CA TRP A 50 6.29 5.73 6.67
C TRP A 50 5.92 6.96 7.50
N ASN A 51 5.98 6.86 8.84
CA ASN A 51 5.69 7.96 9.77
C ASN A 51 4.43 8.77 9.39
N TYR A 52 3.29 8.10 9.31
CA TYR A 52 1.99 8.67 8.95
C TYR A 52 1.84 9.19 7.52
N SER A 53 2.93 9.24 6.76
CA SER A 53 2.93 9.54 5.33
C SER A 53 2.75 8.26 4.53
N GLY A 54 2.07 8.35 3.39
CA GLY A 54 1.77 7.17 2.58
C GLY A 54 1.98 7.39 1.09
N SER A 55 2.25 6.30 0.37
CA SER A 55 2.22 6.29 -1.08
C SER A 55 1.64 4.98 -1.60
N PHE A 56 0.97 5.04 -2.75
CA PHE A 56 0.51 3.86 -3.45
C PHE A 56 1.57 3.41 -4.45
N ILE A 57 1.81 2.10 -4.49
CA ILE A 57 2.64 1.46 -5.49
C ILE A 57 1.85 0.35 -6.18
N VAL A 58 2.39 -0.11 -7.30
CA VAL A 58 1.83 -1.25 -8.02
C VAL A 58 1.98 -2.51 -7.16
N THR A 59 0.87 -3.21 -6.99
CA THR A 59 0.77 -4.52 -6.32
C THR A 59 1.57 -5.63 -7.01
N PRO A 60 1.98 -6.68 -6.28
CA PRO A 60 2.61 -7.86 -6.86
C PRO A 60 1.61 -8.83 -7.53
N TYR A 61 0.31 -8.49 -7.60
CA TYR A 61 -0.71 -9.36 -8.18
C TYR A 61 -1.09 -8.93 -9.61
N ARG A 62 -1.06 -9.90 -10.53
CA ARG A 62 -1.30 -9.70 -11.97
C ARG A 62 -2.14 -10.83 -12.55
N ASP A 63 -2.78 -10.60 -13.69
CA ASP A 63 -3.48 -11.67 -14.37
C ASP A 63 -2.49 -12.67 -15.02
N TYR A 64 -3.02 -13.74 -15.61
CA TYR A 64 -2.18 -14.78 -16.22
C TYR A 64 -1.34 -14.30 -17.42
N HIS A 65 -1.68 -13.15 -18.02
CA HIS A 65 -0.91 -12.53 -19.09
C HIS A 65 0.14 -11.55 -18.56
N GLY A 66 0.22 -11.35 -17.25
CA GLY A 66 1.09 -10.35 -16.62
C GLY A 66 0.55 -8.93 -16.69
N GLU A 67 -0.72 -8.75 -17.05
CA GLU A 67 -1.36 -7.44 -17.07
C GLU A 67 -1.84 -7.03 -15.68
N MET A 68 -1.81 -5.72 -15.43
CA MET A 68 -2.37 -5.14 -14.22
C MET A 68 -3.89 -4.99 -14.37
N ASP A 69 -4.63 -5.23 -13.28
CA ASP A 69 -6.06 -4.89 -13.18
C ASP A 69 -6.29 -3.94 -12.01
N LEU A 70 -5.88 -2.68 -12.19
CA LEU A 70 -6.07 -1.61 -11.19
C LEU A 70 -7.57 -1.36 -10.97
N GLY A 71 -8.00 -1.36 -9.72
CA GLY A 71 -9.42 -1.23 -9.37
C GLY A 71 -10.25 -2.48 -9.69
N LEU A 72 -9.62 -3.61 -10.07
CA LEU A 72 -10.29 -4.87 -10.42
C LEU A 72 -11.39 -4.72 -11.48
N LYS A 73 -11.25 -3.75 -12.39
CA LYS A 73 -12.28 -3.39 -13.37
C LYS A 73 -12.52 -4.50 -14.40
N ARG A 74 -11.52 -5.31 -14.70
CA ARG A 74 -11.62 -6.41 -15.67
C ARG A 74 -12.16 -7.69 -15.06
N GLY A 75 -12.17 -7.79 -13.73
CA GLY A 75 -12.68 -8.95 -12.99
C GLY A 75 -11.90 -10.23 -13.24
N ARG A 76 -10.64 -10.13 -13.70
CA ARG A 76 -9.81 -11.30 -13.98
C ARG A 76 -9.21 -11.82 -12.68
N PRO A 77 -9.11 -13.16 -12.49
CA PRO A 77 -8.32 -13.72 -11.40
C PRO A 77 -6.89 -13.21 -11.46
N LEU A 78 -6.39 -12.75 -10.33
CA LEU A 78 -5.02 -12.27 -10.18
C LEU A 78 -4.21 -13.26 -9.36
N PHE A 79 -2.96 -13.44 -9.77
CA PHE A 79 -2.01 -14.36 -9.17
C PHE A 79 -0.80 -13.57 -8.68
N LEU A 80 -0.14 -14.10 -7.65
CA LEU A 80 1.08 -13.51 -7.13
C LEU A 80 2.21 -13.66 -8.17
N ASP A 81 2.73 -12.54 -8.63
CA ASP A 81 3.99 -12.48 -9.36
C ASP A 81 5.14 -12.50 -8.34
N GLN A 82 5.82 -13.65 -8.25
CA GLN A 82 6.89 -13.86 -7.28
C GLN A 82 8.03 -12.84 -7.43
N LYS A 83 8.38 -12.46 -8.66
CA LYS A 83 9.47 -11.51 -8.92
C LYS A 83 9.12 -10.13 -8.34
N ARG A 84 7.90 -9.66 -8.55
CA ARG A 84 7.45 -8.37 -8.02
C ARG A 84 7.26 -8.39 -6.51
N TYR A 85 6.84 -9.52 -5.97
CA TYR A 85 6.81 -9.72 -4.52
C TYR A 85 8.22 -9.64 -3.91
N ASP A 86 9.21 -10.27 -4.55
CA ASP A 86 10.60 -10.20 -4.10
C ASP A 86 11.19 -8.79 -4.23
N GLU A 87 10.80 -8.01 -5.26
CA GLU A 87 11.15 -6.60 -5.39
C GLU A 87 10.56 -5.74 -4.24
N LEU A 88 9.29 -5.96 -3.90
CA LEU A 88 8.64 -5.30 -2.76
C LEU A 88 9.34 -5.67 -1.44
N ARG A 89 9.63 -6.96 -1.24
CA ARG A 89 10.35 -7.47 -0.08
C ARG A 89 11.77 -6.89 0.00
N ARG A 90 12.48 -6.79 -1.13
CA ARG A 90 13.81 -6.15 -1.19
C ARG A 90 13.74 -4.68 -0.81
N THR A 91 12.71 -3.96 -1.26
CA THR A 91 12.49 -2.55 -0.88
C THR A 91 12.33 -2.41 0.63
N TRP A 92 11.60 -3.33 1.26
CA TRP A 92 11.48 -3.37 2.72
C TRP A 92 12.81 -3.72 3.42
N LEU A 93 13.43 -4.83 3.07
CA LEU A 93 14.66 -5.31 3.71
C LEU A 93 15.84 -4.35 3.55
N ALA A 94 15.91 -3.63 2.43
CA ALA A 94 16.92 -2.61 2.17
C ALA A 94 16.58 -1.23 2.78
N GLN A 95 15.55 -1.14 3.63
CA GLN A 95 15.11 0.10 4.28
C GLN A 95 14.78 1.22 3.29
N GLN A 96 14.26 0.88 2.11
CA GLN A 96 13.94 1.83 1.03
C GLN A 96 12.48 2.30 1.04
N VAL A 97 11.65 1.83 1.98
CA VAL A 97 10.26 2.29 2.10
C VAL A 97 10.18 3.80 2.33
N PRO A 98 10.94 4.42 3.27
CA PRO A 98 10.89 5.87 3.47
C PRO A 98 11.24 6.65 2.20
N ASN A 99 12.30 6.23 1.50
CA ASN A 99 12.73 6.86 0.24
C ASN A 99 11.68 6.74 -0.85
N THR A 100 10.99 5.60 -0.93
CA THR A 100 9.93 5.38 -1.91
C THR A 100 8.72 6.26 -1.62
N VAL A 101 8.32 6.38 -0.34
CA VAL A 101 7.22 7.27 0.08
C VAL A 101 7.56 8.72 -0.21
N ALA A 102 8.72 9.20 0.23
CA ALA A 102 9.16 10.59 0.03
C ALA A 102 9.21 10.96 -1.46
N ARG A 103 9.85 10.13 -2.29
CA ARG A 103 9.94 10.38 -3.74
C ARG A 103 8.57 10.43 -4.41
N THR A 104 7.64 9.56 -4.03
CA THR A 104 6.29 9.62 -4.62
C THR A 104 5.57 10.90 -4.22
N LEU A 105 5.69 11.34 -2.97
CA LEU A 105 5.08 12.58 -2.49
C LEU A 105 5.68 13.83 -3.14
N GLU A 106 7.01 13.88 -3.33
CA GLU A 106 7.67 14.98 -4.05
C GLU A 106 7.18 15.13 -5.49
N ASN A 107 6.73 14.04 -6.12
CA ASN A 107 6.17 14.06 -7.48
C ASN A 107 4.70 14.49 -7.52
N VAL A 108 4.02 14.63 -6.37
CA VAL A 108 2.65 15.11 -6.28
C VAL A 108 2.68 16.62 -5.99
N PHE A 109 2.70 17.43 -7.05
CA PHE A 109 2.67 18.90 -6.98
C PHE A 109 1.29 19.49 -6.61
N ASP A 110 0.41 18.73 -5.96
CA ASP A 110 -0.96 19.18 -5.66
C ASP A 110 -1.13 19.64 -4.21
N THR A 111 -1.71 20.83 -4.07
CA THR A 111 -2.09 21.50 -2.83
C THR A 111 -3.22 20.76 -2.13
N GLY A 112 -2.88 19.69 -1.39
CA GLY A 112 -3.75 19.13 -0.35
C GLY A 112 -4.90 18.23 -0.82
N GLY A 113 -4.91 17.79 -2.08
CA GLY A 113 -5.82 16.76 -2.58
C GLY A 113 -5.13 15.41 -2.69
N TRP A 114 -5.30 14.53 -1.69
CA TRP A 114 -4.97 13.12 -1.89
C TRP A 114 -5.90 12.57 -2.98
N VAL A 115 -5.37 12.32 -4.19
CA VAL A 115 -6.14 11.63 -5.23
C VAL A 115 -6.39 10.20 -4.75
N THR A 116 -7.60 9.95 -4.25
CA THR A 116 -8.13 8.61 -3.97
C THR A 116 -8.14 7.80 -5.26
N LEU A 117 -7.60 6.58 -5.22
CA LEU A 117 -7.59 5.60 -6.32
C LEU A 117 -8.99 5.30 -6.86
#